data_AF-A0A1B9NMK8-F1
#
_entry.id   AF-A0A1B9NMK8-F1
#
_cell.length_a   1.000
_cell.length_b   1.000
_cell.length_c   1.000
_cell.angle_alpha   90.00
_cell.angle_beta   90.00
_cell.angle_gamma   90.00
#
_symmetry.space_group_name_H-M   'P 1'
#
loop_
_entity.id
_entity.type
_entity.pdbx_description
1 polymer ?
#
loop_
_entity_poly.entity_id
_entity_poly.type
_entity_poly.pdbx_seq_one_letter_code
_entity_poly.pdbx_strand_id
1 'polypeptide(L)'
;FNGGYPPENGEHNFFLLGGFNPIKYGDLTIEDIYTNLIDDFSNLKDMIPFAYDEGGNCFLLSLKNENYGEIYIWLMDEKELVLVSESFDSFINKL
;
A
#
# COMPACT_ATOMS: atom_id res chain seq x y z
N PHE A 1 7.81 -22.18 -9.23
CA PHE A 1 6.67 -22.22 -8.30
C PHE A 1 6.93 -21.16 -7.25
N ASN A 2 6.19 -20.05 -7.25
CA ASN A 2 6.35 -18.98 -6.26
C ASN A 2 5.03 -18.71 -5.50
N GLY A 3 4.17 -19.73 -5.38
CA GLY A 3 2.91 -19.64 -4.62
C GLY A 3 3.19 -19.89 -3.15
N GLY A 4 3.73 -18.88 -2.46
CA GLY A 4 4.03 -18.91 -1.03
C GLY A 4 2.92 -19.63 -0.24
N TYR A 5 3.33 -20.49 0.68
CA TYR A 5 2.42 -21.27 1.53
C TYR A 5 2.00 -20.37 2.71
N PRO A 6 0.69 -20.08 2.90
CA PRO A 6 0.25 -19.32 4.06
C PRO A 6 0.58 -20.10 5.33
N PRO A 7 1.13 -19.46 6.38
CA PRO A 7 1.38 -20.13 7.64
C PRO A 7 0.06 -20.64 8.24
N GLU A 8 0.06 -21.87 8.77
CA GLU A 8 -1.12 -22.57 9.33
C GLU A 8 -1.74 -21.88 10.55
N ASN A 9 -1.19 -20.73 10.97
CA ASN A 9 -1.38 -20.14 12.28
C ASN A 9 -2.46 -19.05 12.35
N GLY A 10 -3.34 -18.94 11.36
CA GLY A 10 -4.67 -18.30 11.45
C GLY A 10 -4.77 -16.82 11.85
N GLU A 11 -3.70 -16.15 12.26
CA GLU A 11 -3.66 -14.69 12.46
C GLU A 11 -3.53 -14.02 11.09
N HIS A 12 -4.60 -14.12 10.31
CA HIS A 12 -4.75 -13.30 9.11
C HIS A 12 -4.95 -11.87 9.55
N ASN A 13 -3.95 -11.02 9.29
CA ASN A 13 -4.19 -9.59 9.26
C ASN A 13 -5.30 -9.33 8.24
N PHE A 14 -6.32 -8.54 8.63
CA PHE A 14 -7.50 -8.25 7.81
C PHE A 14 -7.14 -7.76 6.40
N PHE A 15 -5.98 -7.11 6.26
CA PHE A 15 -5.52 -6.51 5.02
C PHE A 15 -4.54 -7.37 4.20
N LEU A 16 -4.17 -8.57 4.67
CA LEU A 16 -3.13 -9.41 4.04
C LEU A 16 -1.83 -8.62 3.77
N LEU A 17 -1.45 -7.76 4.72
CA LEU A 17 -0.30 -6.88 4.61
C LEU A 17 0.99 -7.71 4.45
N GLY A 18 1.69 -7.52 3.32
CA GLY A 18 2.97 -8.16 3.05
C GLY A 18 4.15 -7.45 3.70
N GLY A 19 4.03 -6.14 3.95
CA GLY A 19 5.03 -5.35 4.66
C GLY A 19 4.94 -3.84 4.42
N PHE A 20 5.81 -3.09 5.09
CA PHE A 20 5.97 -1.65 4.91
C PHE A 20 7.14 -1.35 3.99
N ASN A 21 6.97 -0.36 3.11
CA ASN A 21 8.04 0.11 2.25
C ASN A 21 9.07 0.91 3.05
N PRO A 22 10.37 0.70 2.82
CA PRO A 22 11.40 1.42 3.56
C PRO A 22 11.42 2.88 3.16
N ILE A 23 11.51 3.77 4.15
CA ILE A 23 11.57 5.22 3.88
C ILE A 23 12.92 5.62 3.29
N LYS A 24 14.03 5.02 3.73
CA LYS A 24 15.38 5.50 3.36
C LYS A 24 16.43 4.41 3.20
N TYR A 25 16.33 3.36 4.01
CA TYR A 25 17.33 2.30 4.04
C TYR A 25 16.75 1.04 3.40
N GLY A 26 17.43 0.50 2.40
CA GLY A 26 16.97 -0.63 1.61
C GLY A 26 17.31 -0.41 0.13
N ASP A 27 17.09 -1.44 -0.67
CA ASP A 27 17.40 -1.40 -2.11
C ASP A 27 16.34 -0.63 -2.92
N LEU A 28 15.12 -0.50 -2.40
CA LEU A 28 14.00 0.16 -3.08
C LEU A 28 13.23 1.03 -2.07
N THR A 29 13.50 2.33 -2.07
CA THR A 29 12.92 3.28 -1.11
C THR A 29 11.50 3.71 -1.51
N ILE A 30 10.77 4.30 -0.57
CA ILE A 30 9.43 4.82 -0.83
C ILE A 30 9.43 5.90 -1.92
N GLU A 31 10.49 6.71 -2.02
CA GLU A 31 10.65 7.70 -3.09
C GLU A 31 10.85 7.03 -4.45
N ASP A 32 11.64 5.95 -4.52
CA ASP A 32 11.83 5.19 -5.76
C ASP A 32 10.52 4.55 -6.21
N ILE A 33 9.79 3.93 -5.29
CA ILE A 33 8.49 3.30 -5.55
C ILE A 33 7.48 4.34 -6.01
N TYR A 34 7.39 5.47 -5.30
CA TYR A 34 6.49 6.56 -5.65
C TYR A 34 6.78 7.09 -7.05
N THR A 35 8.04 7.32 -7.40
CA THR A 35 8.45 7.83 -8.71
C THR A 35 8.00 6.88 -9.83
N ASN A 36 8.32 5.59 -9.70
CA ASN A 36 7.89 4.59 -10.69
C ASN A 36 6.36 4.49 -10.80
N LEU A 37 5.66 4.53 -9.66
CA LEU A 37 4.21 4.42 -9.61
C LEU A 37 3.52 5.57 -10.37
N ILE A 38 3.95 6.82 -10.15
CA ILE A 38 3.31 7.98 -10.79
C ILE A 38 3.71 8.15 -12.26
N ASP A 39 4.86 7.60 -12.68
CA ASP A 39 5.28 7.57 -14.07
C ASP A 39 4.30 6.73 -14.91
N ASP A 40 3.82 5.61 -14.35
CA ASP A 40 2.81 4.76 -14.98
C ASP A 40 1.37 5.22 -14.71
N PHE A 41 1.11 5.76 -13.52
CA PHE A 41 -0.22 6.08 -13.00
C PHE A 41 -0.30 7.49 -12.41
N SER A 42 -0.22 8.50 -13.27
CA SER A 42 -0.23 9.92 -12.87
C SER A 42 -1.42 10.36 -12.00
N ASN A 43 -2.55 9.64 -12.00
CA ASN A 43 -3.70 9.88 -11.13
C ASN A 43 -3.42 9.62 -9.64
N LEU A 44 -2.37 8.86 -9.33
CA LEU A 44 -1.92 8.52 -7.97
C LEU A 44 -0.94 9.55 -7.40
N LYS A 45 -0.65 10.63 -8.14
CA LYS A 45 0.16 11.74 -7.64
C LYS A 45 -0.36 12.23 -6.29
N ASP A 46 0.57 12.57 -5.41
CA ASP A 46 0.33 13.01 -4.04
C ASP A 46 -0.30 11.91 -3.15
N MET A 47 -0.04 10.63 -3.48
CA MET A 47 -0.40 9.47 -2.65
C MET A 47 0.82 8.59 -2.45
N ILE A 48 1.21 8.39 -1.19
CA ILE A 48 2.50 7.79 -0.80
C ILE A 48 2.36 6.27 -0.62
N PRO A 49 3.12 5.44 -1.36
CA PRO A 49 3.04 3.98 -1.26
C PRO A 49 3.78 3.45 -0.03
N PHE A 50 3.14 3.47 1.13
CA PHE A 50 3.80 3.15 2.40
C PHE A 50 3.84 1.65 2.73
N ALA A 51 3.03 0.83 2.08
CA ALA A 51 2.99 -0.61 2.31
C ALA A 51 2.50 -1.38 1.07
N TYR A 52 2.61 -2.70 1.12
CA TYR A 52 2.16 -3.62 0.07
C TYR A 52 1.47 -4.85 0.66
N ASP A 53 0.61 -5.50 -0.12
CA ASP A 53 0.02 -6.81 0.21
C ASP A 53 0.86 -7.98 -0.37
N GLU A 54 0.49 -9.22 -0.06
CA GLU A 54 1.17 -10.41 -0.63
C GLU A 54 1.00 -10.56 -2.16
N GLY A 55 0.06 -9.83 -2.77
CA GLY A 55 -0.21 -9.81 -4.21
C GLY A 55 0.55 -8.73 -4.99
N GLY A 56 1.29 -7.85 -4.31
CA GLY A 56 2.02 -6.74 -4.93
C GLY A 56 1.17 -5.48 -5.16
N ASN A 57 -0.05 -5.42 -4.61
CA ASN A 57 -0.84 -4.20 -4.58
C ASN A 57 -0.27 -3.22 -3.56
N CYS A 58 -0.41 -1.92 -3.82
CA CYS A 58 0.20 -0.87 -3.00
C CYS A 58 -0.84 -0.20 -2.11
N PHE A 59 -0.57 -0.13 -0.80
CA PHE A 59 -1.31 0.74 0.10
C PHE A 59 -0.77 2.17 0.00
N LEU A 60 -1.67 3.12 -0.20
CA LEU A 60 -1.36 4.52 -0.45
C LEU A 60 -1.92 5.41 0.66
N LEU A 61 -1.08 6.28 1.21
CA LEU A 61 -1.48 7.37 2.11
C LEU A 61 -1.72 8.63 1.28
N SER A 62 -2.95 9.16 1.30
CA SER A 62 -3.24 10.38 0.54
C SER A 62 -2.68 11.63 1.21
N LEU A 63 -2.01 12.48 0.43
CA LEU A 63 -1.59 13.84 0.79
C LEU A 63 -2.41 14.92 0.07
N LYS A 64 -3.44 14.53 -0.70
CA LYS A 64 -4.32 15.47 -1.40
C LYS A 64 -5.22 16.20 -0.40
N ASN A 65 -5.58 17.45 -0.70
CA ASN A 65 -6.34 18.28 0.25
C ASN A 65 -7.74 17.72 0.56
N GLU A 66 -8.40 17.11 -0.42
CA GLU A 66 -9.77 16.60 -0.33
C GLU A 66 -9.92 15.34 0.53
N ASN A 67 -8.85 14.57 0.69
CA ASN A 67 -8.86 13.28 1.40
C ASN A 67 -7.53 13.02 2.14
N TYR A 68 -6.93 14.09 2.67
CA TYR A 68 -5.67 14.03 3.37
C TYR A 68 -5.73 13.03 4.54
N GLY A 69 -4.78 12.11 4.59
CA GLY A 69 -4.65 11.11 5.66
C GLY A 69 -5.44 9.81 5.42
N GLU A 70 -6.32 9.77 4.44
CA GLU A 70 -7.03 8.54 4.06
C GLU A 70 -6.07 7.50 3.46
N ILE A 71 -6.37 6.23 3.71
CA ILE A 71 -5.62 5.07 3.26
C ILE A 71 -6.40 4.35 2.16
N TYR A 72 -5.75 4.16 1.03
CA TYR A 72 -6.27 3.45 -0.11
C TYR A 72 -5.41 2.21 -0.41
N ILE A 73 -5.96 1.26 -1.16
CA ILE A 73 -5.19 0.24 -1.86
C ILE A 73 -5.35 0.46 -3.36
N TRP A 74 -4.23 0.46 -4.07
CA TRP A 74 -4.19 0.46 -5.52
C TRP A 74 -4.07 -0.98 -6.01
N LEU A 75 -5.16 -1.47 -6.60
CA LEU A 75 -5.23 -2.79 -7.19
C LEU A 75 -4.59 -2.74 -8.58
N MET A 76 -3.38 -3.32 -8.70
CA MET A 76 -2.52 -3.14 -9.87
C MET A 76 -3.13 -3.71 -11.15
N ASP A 77 -3.79 -4.87 -11.05
CA ASP A 77 -4.38 -5.57 -12.19
C ASP A 77 -5.69 -4.90 -12.64
N GLU A 78 -6.55 -4.54 -11.69
CA GLU A 78 -7.84 -3.88 -11.92
C GLU A 78 -7.68 -2.40 -12.27
N LYS A 79 -6.54 -1.80 -11.94
CA LYS A 79 -6.26 -0.35 -12.03
C LYS A 79 -7.33 0.44 -11.28
N GLU A 80 -7.66 -0.03 -10.08
CA GLU A 80 -8.71 0.51 -9.24
C GLU A 80 -8.13 1.01 -7.91
N LEU A 81 -8.61 2.17 -7.47
CA LEU A 81 -8.26 2.74 -6.17
C LEU A 81 -9.43 2.53 -5.20
N VAL A 82 -9.20 1.78 -4.14
CA VAL A 82 -10.23 1.42 -3.16
C VAL A 82 -9.89 2.02 -1.80
N LEU A 83 -10.88 2.68 -1.15
CA LEU A 83 -10.71 3.21 0.20
C LEU A 83 -10.65 2.05 1.22
N VAL A 84 -9.61 2.05 2.04
CA VAL A 84 -9.35 1.02 3.06
C VAL A 84 -9.63 1.56 4.46
N SER A 85 -9.23 2.80 4.72
CA SER A 85 -9.39 3.43 6.03
C SER A 85 -9.42 4.95 5.91
N GLU A 86 -10.20 5.61 6.78
CA GLU A 86 -10.32 7.07 6.84
C GLU A 86 -9.08 7.76 7.44
N SER A 87 -8.21 7.00 8.12
CA SER A 87 -6.94 7.51 8.65
C SER A 87 -5.87 6.42 8.80
N PHE A 88 -4.61 6.83 8.85
CA PHE A 88 -3.48 5.96 9.15
C PHE A 88 -3.61 5.31 10.54
N ASP A 89 -4.00 6.06 11.57
CA ASP A 89 -4.22 5.50 12.92
C ASP A 89 -5.32 4.43 12.92
N SER A 90 -6.43 4.66 12.21
CA SER A 90 -7.53 3.69 12.08
C SER A 90 -7.09 2.44 11.31
N PHE A 91 -6.17 2.59 10.35
CA PHE A 91 -5.57 1.47 9.62
C PHE A 91 -4.67 0.64 10.55
N ILE A 92 -3.72 1.27 11.26
CA ILE A 92 -2.80 0.58 12.16
C ILE A 92 -3.54 -0.13 13.30
N ASN A 93 -4.61 0.45 13.85
CA ASN A 93 -5.41 -0.17 14.91
C ASN A 93 -6.18 -1.42 14.46
N LYS A 94 -6.25 -1.69 13.15
CA LYS A 94 -6.90 -2.87 12.55
C LYS A 94 -5.90 -3.93 12.07
N LEU A 95 -4.60 -3.64 12.11
CA LEU A 95 -3.53 -4.60 11.80
C LEU A 95 -3.33 -5.59 12.94
#